data_AF-A0A9P6HZY2-F1
#
_entry.id   AF-A0A9P6HZY2-F1
#
_cell.length_a   1.000
_cell.length_b   1.000
_cell.length_c   1.000
_cell.angle_alpha   90.00
_cell.angle_beta   90.00
_cell.angle_gamma   90.00
#
_symmetry.space_group_name_H-M   'P 1'
#
loop_
_entity.id
_entity.type
_entity.pdbx_description
1 polymer ?
#
loop_
_entity_poly.entity_id
_entity_poly.type
_entity_poly.pdbx_seq_one_letter_code
_entity_poly.pdbx_strand_id
1 'polypeptide(L)'
;MNGTLPQAKRSYSGPAGERDDTDADAGQELRNRTNNVHGGNRPGSKCGNQRVAAPEGPLGQAGEADERLCSFQSAAMVVPNWLRIIFLVLTFASFVPQLHRLWARRDSTGISHYYVLASLIVATELFAISFFLVVNNRFEGSDFFVHSPPNAGDIINLAQLALVWVLWLNIFVTCLVYPSGSHISPRPRTTLSIYISFLLISLVPLAVDLLANDPLEKDHRWPMAVFGYVHTSLINPLIPLVGVAALYFQAREILAQPPGSGPAALSLISLAAQAAVFALLAVAWVGRVVFPWDTIGGPVDWGVVKVWYQYAGFVAVDSFISAVTQAIILWLAVHYGLDGKSAGEAEPLLAN
;
A
#
# COMPACT_ATOMS: atom_id res chain seq x y z
N MET A 1 33.99 50.65 31.90
CA MET A 1 34.18 50.26 30.49
C MET A 1 32.81 49.88 29.96
N ASN A 2 32.30 50.72 29.06
CA ASN A 2 30.99 50.64 28.43
C ASN A 2 30.98 49.54 27.35
N GLY A 3 29.83 48.88 27.17
CA GLY A 3 29.61 47.93 26.09
C GLY A 3 28.12 47.76 25.81
N THR A 4 27.51 48.78 25.22
CA THR A 4 26.11 48.80 24.76
C THR A 4 26.12 49.12 23.27
N LEU A 5 25.44 48.30 22.44
CA LEU A 5 25.13 48.55 21.01
C LEU A 5 24.18 47.43 20.51
N PRO A 6 23.37 47.62 19.44
CA PRO A 6 22.14 48.41 19.46
C PRO A 6 20.90 47.66 18.94
N GLN A 7 19.71 48.21 19.24
CA GLN A 7 18.46 47.90 18.54
C GLN A 7 18.39 48.59 17.17
N ALA A 8 18.00 47.84 16.15
CA ALA A 8 17.66 48.36 14.83
C ALA A 8 16.14 48.56 14.70
N LYS A 9 15.75 49.82 14.51
CA LYS A 9 14.44 50.27 14.02
C LYS A 9 14.31 49.94 12.53
N ARG A 10 13.16 49.42 12.09
CA ARG A 10 12.64 49.65 10.74
C ARG A 10 11.18 50.06 10.81
N SER A 11 10.95 51.34 10.49
CA SER A 11 9.68 51.90 10.04
C SER A 11 9.32 51.27 8.70
N TYR A 12 8.04 50.95 8.49
CA TYR A 12 7.43 50.97 7.17
C TYR A 12 6.14 51.79 7.23
N SER A 13 6.13 52.80 6.38
CA SER A 13 5.09 53.78 6.06
C SER A 13 3.94 53.13 5.28
N GLY A 14 2.72 53.62 5.53
CA GLY A 14 1.49 53.12 4.93
C GLY A 14 1.26 53.51 3.46
N PRO A 15 0.10 53.13 2.89
CA PRO A 15 -0.28 53.41 1.52
C PRO A 15 -1.27 54.58 1.42
N ALA A 16 -1.12 55.44 0.41
CA ALA A 16 -2.21 56.31 -0.04
C ALA A 16 -2.01 56.78 -1.48
N GLY A 17 -3.07 56.62 -2.26
CA GLY A 17 -3.35 57.34 -3.51
C GLY A 17 -2.99 56.56 -4.76
N GLU A 18 -3.69 56.71 -5.89
CA GLU A 18 -4.92 57.42 -6.22
C GLU A 18 -5.32 56.93 -7.62
N ARG A 19 -6.59 57.15 -7.98
CA ARG A 19 -7.29 56.74 -9.20
C ARG A 19 -6.56 57.14 -10.49
N ASP A 20 -6.80 56.39 -11.57
CA ASP A 20 -7.45 57.00 -12.74
C ASP A 20 -8.18 55.98 -13.60
N ASP A 21 -9.31 56.43 -14.13
CA ASP A 21 -10.28 55.71 -14.94
C ASP A 21 -9.80 55.55 -16.39
N THR A 22 -10.08 54.41 -17.03
CA THR A 22 -10.34 54.42 -18.48
C THR A 22 -11.24 53.24 -18.86
N ASP A 23 -12.53 53.57 -18.99
CA ASP A 23 -13.49 52.86 -19.83
C ASP A 23 -13.00 52.85 -21.28
N ALA A 24 -12.88 51.66 -21.89
CA ALA A 24 -13.21 51.43 -23.30
C ALA A 24 -13.11 49.93 -23.64
N ASP A 25 -14.11 49.47 -24.38
CA ASP A 25 -14.05 48.32 -25.29
C ASP A 25 -14.43 46.92 -24.78
N ALA A 26 -15.58 46.83 -24.13
CA ALA A 26 -16.38 45.61 -24.11
C ALA A 26 -17.31 45.58 -25.34
N GLY A 27 -16.83 45.07 -26.48
CA GLY A 27 -17.63 45.17 -27.69
C GLY A 27 -17.20 44.42 -28.94
N GLN A 28 -16.31 43.41 -28.92
CA GLN A 28 -15.99 42.71 -30.19
C GLN A 28 -15.39 41.29 -30.12
N GLU A 29 -15.80 40.43 -29.18
CA GLU A 29 -15.30 39.04 -29.17
C GLU A 29 -16.37 37.97 -28.90
N LEU A 30 -17.57 38.16 -29.46
CA LEU A 30 -18.66 37.17 -29.42
C LEU A 30 -19.27 36.85 -30.80
N ARG A 31 -18.52 37.09 -31.88
CA ARG A 31 -19.00 36.92 -33.25
C ARG A 31 -18.09 36.11 -34.18
N ASN A 32 -17.37 35.11 -33.66
CA ASN A 32 -16.54 34.22 -34.49
C ASN A 32 -16.44 32.75 -34.03
N ARG A 33 -17.39 32.23 -33.23
CA ARG A 33 -17.39 30.81 -32.81
C ARG A 33 -18.61 29.97 -33.21
N THR A 34 -19.41 30.44 -34.16
CA THR A 34 -20.55 29.70 -34.71
C THR A 34 -20.39 29.41 -36.21
N ASN A 35 -19.26 28.80 -36.59
CA ASN A 35 -19.11 28.12 -37.89
C ASN A 35 -18.04 27.03 -37.77
N ASN A 36 -18.44 25.86 -37.26
CA ASN A 36 -17.84 24.57 -37.60
C ASN A 36 -18.75 23.44 -37.11
N VAL A 37 -19.92 23.35 -37.75
CA VAL A 37 -20.78 22.17 -37.73
C VAL A 37 -20.84 21.68 -39.17
N HIS A 38 -19.95 20.75 -39.55
CA HIS A 38 -20.18 19.67 -40.51
C HIS A 38 -18.84 18.98 -40.83
N GLY A 39 -18.68 17.75 -40.36
CA GLY A 39 -17.50 16.94 -40.64
C GLY A 39 -17.64 15.55 -40.03
N GLY A 40 -18.59 14.76 -40.55
CA GLY A 40 -18.69 13.35 -40.19
C GLY A 40 -17.44 12.60 -40.61
N ASN A 41 -16.73 12.02 -39.63
CA ASN A 41 -15.64 11.08 -39.87
C ASN A 41 -16.00 9.72 -39.29
N ARG A 42 -16.25 8.78 -40.20
CA ARG A 42 -16.24 7.34 -39.93
C ARG A 42 -14.81 6.92 -39.55
N PRO A 43 -14.60 6.04 -38.56
CA PRO A 43 -13.33 5.36 -38.40
C PRO A 43 -13.18 4.30 -39.50
N GLY A 44 -12.42 4.65 -40.54
CA GLY A 44 -11.91 3.71 -41.51
C GLY A 44 -10.80 2.87 -40.89
N SER A 45 -11.01 1.56 -40.90
CA SER A 45 -9.99 0.52 -40.76
C SER A 45 -8.81 0.83 -41.69
N LYS A 46 -7.63 1.10 -41.11
CA LYS A 46 -6.35 1.15 -41.80
C LYS A 46 -5.46 0.02 -41.29
N CYS A 47 -5.78 -1.21 -41.68
CA CYS A 47 -4.73 -2.23 -41.85
C CYS A 47 -4.04 -1.94 -43.19
N GLY A 48 -2.93 -1.22 -43.11
CA GLY A 48 -2.04 -1.01 -44.24
C GLY A 48 -1.40 -2.33 -44.65
N ASN A 49 -1.82 -2.84 -45.81
CA ASN A 49 -1.14 -3.89 -46.55
C ASN A 49 0.21 -3.35 -47.03
N GLN A 50 1.28 -3.71 -46.36
CA GLN A 50 2.65 -3.52 -46.84
C GLN A 50 3.22 -4.90 -47.20
N ARG A 51 2.84 -5.42 -48.38
CA ARG A 51 3.50 -6.57 -49.00
C ARG A 51 4.86 -6.11 -49.52
N VAL A 52 5.89 -6.29 -48.71
CA VAL A 52 7.27 -6.39 -49.21
C VAL A 52 7.51 -7.87 -49.49
N ALA A 53 7.70 -8.20 -50.76
CA ALA A 53 8.12 -9.54 -51.17
C ALA A 53 9.56 -9.78 -50.72
N ALA A 54 9.76 -10.76 -49.86
CA ALA A 54 11.06 -11.28 -49.43
C ALA A 54 11.04 -12.82 -49.59
N PRO A 55 12.21 -13.44 -49.83
CA PRO A 55 12.31 -14.75 -50.46
C PRO A 55 11.94 -15.90 -49.52
N GLU A 56 11.33 -16.93 -50.11
CA GLU A 56 10.95 -18.19 -49.45
C GLU A 56 12.19 -18.93 -48.91
N GLY A 57 12.47 -18.74 -47.63
CA GLY A 57 13.30 -19.63 -46.81
C GLY A 57 12.43 -20.37 -45.79
N PRO A 58 12.89 -21.50 -45.21
CA PRO A 58 12.07 -22.40 -44.41
C PRO A 58 11.65 -21.74 -43.07
N LEU A 59 10.55 -21.02 -43.14
CA LEU A 59 9.73 -20.47 -42.06
C LEU A 59 8.78 -21.56 -41.57
N GLY A 60 9.01 -22.09 -40.37
CA GLY A 60 8.07 -23.05 -39.78
C GLY A 60 8.08 -23.16 -38.26
N GLN A 61 9.08 -22.64 -37.55
CA GLN A 61 9.18 -22.86 -36.10
C GLN A 61 9.38 -21.60 -35.24
N ALA A 62 9.80 -20.46 -35.82
CA ALA A 62 10.01 -19.24 -35.02
C ALA A 62 8.71 -18.47 -34.73
N GLY A 63 7.73 -18.49 -35.64
CA GLY A 63 6.46 -17.76 -35.46
C GLY A 63 5.50 -18.39 -34.44
N GLU A 64 5.54 -19.71 -34.27
CA GLU A 64 4.63 -20.42 -33.35
C GLU A 64 5.04 -20.27 -31.87
N ALA A 65 6.34 -20.06 -31.59
CA ALA A 65 6.82 -19.76 -30.24
C ALA A 65 6.41 -18.35 -29.79
N ASP A 66 6.42 -17.39 -30.71
CA ASP A 66 6.07 -15.99 -30.46
C ASP A 66 4.56 -15.82 -30.25
N GLU A 67 3.72 -16.50 -31.04
CA GLU A 67 2.26 -16.54 -30.82
C GLU A 67 1.88 -17.21 -29.49
N ARG A 68 2.61 -18.27 -29.08
CA ARG A 68 2.35 -18.93 -27.79
C ARG A 68 2.75 -18.06 -26.61
N LEU A 69 3.87 -17.34 -26.69
CA LEU A 69 4.28 -16.35 -25.69
C LEU A 69 3.28 -15.20 -25.57
N CYS A 70 2.83 -14.62 -26.69
CA CYS A 70 1.76 -13.62 -26.70
C CYS A 70 0.45 -14.17 -26.12
N SER A 71 0.06 -15.42 -26.43
CA SER A 71 -1.17 -16.02 -25.90
C SER A 71 -1.11 -16.28 -24.38
N PHE A 72 0.08 -16.58 -23.85
CA PHE A 72 0.29 -16.75 -22.40
C PHE A 72 0.24 -15.40 -21.67
N GLN A 73 0.64 -14.33 -22.35
CA GLN A 73 0.70 -12.96 -21.82
C GLN A 73 -0.66 -12.24 -21.92
N SER A 74 -1.43 -12.52 -22.97
CA SER A 74 -2.84 -12.11 -23.12
C SER A 74 -3.80 -12.89 -22.20
N ALA A 75 -3.35 -14.01 -21.65
CA ALA A 75 -4.01 -14.73 -20.55
C ALA A 75 -3.57 -14.21 -19.17
N ALA A 76 -3.19 -12.93 -19.06
CA ALA A 76 -3.11 -12.25 -17.77
C ALA A 76 -4.37 -12.60 -16.97
N MET A 77 -4.19 -13.36 -15.88
CA MET A 77 -5.30 -13.92 -15.10
C MET A 77 -6.14 -12.80 -14.52
N VAL A 78 -7.13 -12.32 -15.26
CA VAL A 78 -8.08 -11.31 -14.80
C VAL A 78 -8.82 -11.91 -13.62
N VAL A 79 -8.47 -11.48 -12.41
CA VAL A 79 -9.08 -11.99 -11.18
C VAL A 79 -10.52 -11.51 -11.11
N PRO A 80 -11.53 -12.41 -11.18
CA PRO A 80 -12.93 -12.02 -11.17
C PRO A 80 -13.34 -11.33 -9.87
N ASN A 81 -14.31 -10.42 -9.92
CA ASN A 81 -14.77 -9.67 -8.73
C ASN A 81 -15.30 -10.57 -7.61
N TRP A 82 -15.98 -11.68 -7.92
CA TRP A 82 -16.44 -12.63 -6.90
C TRP A 82 -15.27 -13.24 -6.11
N LEU A 83 -14.15 -13.50 -6.77
CA LEU A 83 -12.96 -14.03 -6.12
C LEU A 83 -12.30 -12.94 -5.24
N ARG A 84 -12.29 -11.68 -5.69
CA ARG A 84 -11.84 -10.54 -4.86
C ARG A 84 -12.67 -10.41 -3.57
N ILE A 85 -13.99 -10.61 -3.65
CA ILE A 85 -14.89 -10.61 -2.48
C ILE A 85 -14.57 -11.78 -1.54
N ILE A 86 -14.34 -12.99 -2.07
CA ILE A 86 -13.92 -14.13 -1.24
C ILE A 86 -12.64 -13.80 -0.48
N PHE A 87 -11.64 -13.23 -1.16
CA PHE A 87 -10.39 -12.82 -0.52
C PHE A 87 -10.60 -11.77 0.58
N LEU A 88 -11.55 -10.85 0.40
CA LEU A 88 -11.93 -9.87 1.42
C LEU A 88 -12.52 -10.52 2.67
N VAL A 89 -13.45 -11.46 2.48
CA VAL A 89 -14.02 -12.24 3.60
C VAL A 89 -12.94 -13.08 4.30
N LEU A 90 -12.07 -13.74 3.53
CA LEU A 90 -10.98 -14.54 4.08
C LEU A 90 -9.98 -13.69 4.87
N THR A 91 -9.66 -12.49 4.39
CA THR A 91 -8.82 -11.55 5.13
C THR A 91 -9.47 -11.17 6.44
N PHE A 92 -10.73 -10.78 6.46
CA PHE A 92 -11.44 -10.50 7.72
C PHE A 92 -11.39 -11.71 8.67
N ALA A 93 -11.80 -12.89 8.17
CA ALA A 93 -11.86 -14.12 8.95
C ALA A 93 -10.49 -14.51 9.52
N SER A 94 -9.40 -14.25 8.81
CA SER A 94 -8.04 -14.58 9.27
C SER A 94 -7.60 -13.78 10.51
N PHE A 95 -8.13 -12.57 10.73
CA PHE A 95 -7.80 -11.72 11.89
C PHE A 95 -8.71 -11.97 13.10
N VAL A 96 -9.92 -12.52 12.89
CA VAL A 96 -10.92 -12.74 13.94
C VAL A 96 -10.36 -13.53 15.14
N PRO A 97 -9.63 -14.65 14.97
CA PRO A 97 -9.12 -15.41 16.10
C PRO A 97 -8.15 -14.62 16.98
N GLN A 98 -7.32 -13.73 16.40
CA GLN A 98 -6.41 -12.88 17.15
C GLN A 98 -7.15 -11.77 17.91
N LEU A 99 -8.09 -11.08 17.26
CA LEU A 99 -8.89 -10.05 17.90
C LEU A 99 -9.73 -10.62 19.05
N HIS A 100 -10.41 -11.74 18.81
CA HIS A 100 -11.19 -12.44 19.83
C HIS A 100 -10.31 -12.83 21.02
N ARG A 101 -9.11 -13.37 20.78
CA ARG A 101 -8.18 -13.75 21.85
C ARG A 101 -7.72 -12.54 22.67
N LEU A 102 -7.37 -11.44 22.02
CA LEU A 102 -6.99 -10.20 22.70
C LEU A 102 -8.14 -9.65 23.55
N TRP A 103 -9.35 -9.57 23.00
CA TRP A 103 -10.51 -9.05 23.71
C TRP A 103 -10.97 -9.95 24.86
N ALA A 104 -10.93 -11.27 24.68
CA ALA A 104 -11.31 -12.24 25.71
C ALA A 104 -10.31 -12.27 26.86
N ARG A 105 -9.01 -12.19 26.57
CA ARG A 105 -7.96 -12.23 27.61
C ARG A 105 -7.65 -10.89 28.24
N ARG A 106 -7.97 -9.77 27.56
CA ARG A 106 -7.62 -8.40 27.97
C ARG A 106 -6.13 -8.25 28.29
N ASP A 107 -5.29 -8.96 27.54
CA ASP A 107 -3.85 -9.06 27.74
C ASP A 107 -3.18 -9.14 26.37
N SER A 108 -2.09 -8.39 26.17
CA SER A 108 -1.29 -8.37 24.95
C SER A 108 0.12 -8.93 25.16
N THR A 109 0.38 -9.62 26.27
CA THR A 109 1.66 -10.24 26.58
C THR A 109 2.12 -11.16 25.44
N GLY A 110 3.40 -11.04 25.07
CA GLY A 110 4.02 -11.80 23.97
C GLY A 110 3.73 -11.27 22.57
N ILE A 111 3.06 -10.13 22.44
CA ILE A 111 2.94 -9.41 21.18
C ILE A 111 3.82 -8.17 21.25
N SER A 112 4.79 -8.08 20.35
CA SER A 112 5.66 -6.91 20.28
C SER A 112 4.90 -5.71 19.71
N HIS A 113 4.90 -4.59 20.44
CA HIS A 113 4.29 -3.35 19.95
C HIS A 113 4.96 -2.85 18.67
N TYR A 114 6.26 -3.08 18.49
CA TYR A 114 6.97 -2.70 17.26
C TYR A 114 6.59 -3.60 16.08
N TYR A 115 6.29 -4.88 16.31
CA TYR A 115 5.76 -5.76 15.27
C TYR A 115 4.41 -5.28 14.75
N VAL A 116 3.49 -4.97 15.67
CA VAL A 116 2.15 -4.47 15.31
C VAL A 116 2.26 -3.10 14.64
N LEU A 117 3.11 -2.21 15.17
CA LEU A 117 3.37 -0.90 14.58
C LEU A 117 3.93 -1.01 13.15
N ALA A 118 4.95 -1.85 12.94
CA ALA A 118 5.56 -2.05 11.63
C ALA A 118 4.53 -2.61 10.63
N SER A 119 3.75 -3.62 11.03
CA SER A 119 2.67 -4.18 10.20
C SER A 119 1.59 -3.13 9.88
N LEU A 120 1.27 -2.25 10.83
CA LEU A 120 0.33 -1.16 10.64
C LEU A 120 0.88 -0.06 9.73
N ILE A 121 2.17 0.28 9.81
CA ILE A 121 2.84 1.22 8.88
C ILE A 121 2.77 0.68 7.45
N VAL A 122 3.12 -0.60 7.24
CA VAL A 122 3.00 -1.28 5.93
C VAL A 122 1.56 -1.16 5.42
N ALA A 123 0.57 -1.56 6.22
CA ALA A 123 -0.83 -1.50 5.81
C ALA A 123 -1.32 -0.06 5.52
N THR A 124 -0.85 0.92 6.30
CA THR A 124 -1.20 2.34 6.11
C THR A 124 -0.62 2.87 4.80
N GLU A 125 0.62 2.53 4.46
CA GLU A 125 1.24 2.97 3.20
C GLU A 125 0.55 2.36 1.98
N LEU A 126 0.29 1.05 2.01
CA LEU A 126 -0.42 0.37 0.92
C LEU A 126 -1.82 0.98 0.71
N PHE A 127 -2.53 1.25 1.81
CA PHE A 127 -3.82 1.92 1.75
C PHE A 127 -3.69 3.35 1.23
N ALA A 128 -2.73 4.14 1.69
CA ALA A 128 -2.52 5.53 1.27
C ALA A 128 -2.23 5.63 -0.23
N ILE A 129 -1.31 4.82 -0.77
CA ILE A 129 -1.01 4.79 -2.21
C ILE A 129 -2.25 4.36 -3.01
N SER A 130 -2.95 3.31 -2.57
CA SER A 130 -4.16 2.86 -3.26
C SER A 130 -5.27 3.90 -3.21
N PHE A 131 -5.46 4.59 -2.09
CA PHE A 131 -6.46 5.64 -1.93
C PHE A 131 -6.13 6.83 -2.83
N PHE A 132 -4.87 7.25 -2.85
CA PHE A 132 -4.37 8.26 -3.75
C PHE A 132 -4.68 7.92 -5.22
N LEU A 133 -4.33 6.72 -5.67
CA LEU A 133 -4.50 6.32 -7.07
C LEU A 133 -5.98 6.15 -7.47
N VAL A 134 -6.83 5.64 -6.58
CA VAL A 134 -8.24 5.34 -6.89
C VAL A 134 -9.16 6.54 -6.66
N VAL A 135 -8.89 7.36 -5.65
CA VAL A 135 -9.80 8.43 -5.19
C VAL A 135 -9.29 9.80 -5.60
N ASN A 136 -8.10 10.19 -5.16
CA ASN A 136 -7.55 11.53 -5.40
C ASN A 136 -7.13 11.72 -6.86
N ASN A 137 -6.49 10.71 -7.47
CA ASN A 137 -5.94 10.80 -8.83
C ASN A 137 -6.89 10.29 -9.93
N ARG A 138 -8.19 10.13 -9.64
CA ARG A 138 -9.16 9.47 -10.54
C ARG A 138 -9.37 10.15 -11.91
N PHE A 139 -9.03 11.44 -12.01
CA PHE A 139 -9.26 12.24 -13.23
C PHE A 139 -8.01 12.44 -14.08
N GLU A 140 -6.81 12.23 -13.54
CA GLU A 140 -5.58 12.43 -14.32
C GLU A 140 -5.25 11.24 -15.21
N GLY A 141 -5.91 10.10 -14.96
CA GLY A 141 -5.64 8.85 -15.65
C GLY A 141 -4.34 8.23 -15.16
N SER A 142 -4.43 7.05 -14.56
CA SER A 142 -3.29 6.17 -14.35
C SER A 142 -3.59 4.88 -15.09
N ASP A 143 -2.74 4.49 -16.02
CA ASP A 143 -2.78 3.16 -16.66
C ASP A 143 -1.94 2.13 -15.88
N PHE A 144 -1.45 2.54 -14.70
CA PHE A 144 -0.75 1.69 -13.76
C PHE A 144 -1.60 1.51 -12.51
N PHE A 145 -1.64 0.27 -12.00
CA PHE A 145 -2.33 -0.16 -10.78
C PHE A 145 -3.87 -0.12 -10.83
N VAL A 146 -4.46 0.95 -11.34
CA VAL A 146 -5.91 1.21 -11.43
C VAL A 146 -6.32 1.34 -12.90
N HIS A 147 -7.58 1.07 -13.23
CA HIS A 147 -8.12 1.40 -14.54
C HIS A 147 -8.47 2.89 -14.64
N SER A 148 -8.47 3.42 -15.86
CA SER A 148 -8.91 4.80 -16.14
C SER A 148 -10.16 4.79 -17.03
N PRO A 149 -11.38 5.02 -16.49
CA PRO A 149 -11.70 5.32 -15.08
C PRO A 149 -11.70 4.07 -14.17
N PRO A 150 -11.60 4.25 -12.83
CA PRO A 150 -11.59 3.14 -11.88
C PRO A 150 -12.85 2.27 -11.99
N ASN A 151 -12.67 0.95 -12.02
CA ASN A 151 -13.78 0.01 -12.14
C ASN A 151 -14.16 -0.59 -10.76
N ALA A 152 -15.24 -1.39 -10.72
CA ALA A 152 -15.70 -2.03 -9.48
C ALA A 152 -14.62 -2.90 -8.82
N GLY A 153 -13.76 -3.54 -9.62
CA GLY A 153 -12.65 -4.35 -9.12
C GLY A 153 -11.60 -3.50 -8.40
N ASP A 154 -11.33 -2.30 -8.87
CA ASP A 154 -10.39 -1.36 -8.24
C ASP A 154 -10.93 -0.86 -6.89
N ILE A 155 -12.23 -0.60 -6.81
CA ILE A 155 -12.89 -0.25 -5.54
C ILE A 155 -12.82 -1.41 -4.53
N ILE A 156 -13.01 -2.66 -4.97
CA ILE A 156 -12.87 -3.83 -4.09
C ILE A 156 -11.41 -3.99 -3.62
N ASN A 157 -10.44 -3.72 -4.50
CA ASN A 157 -9.02 -3.74 -4.13
C ASN A 157 -8.69 -2.65 -3.10
N LEU A 158 -9.24 -1.44 -3.25
CA LEU A 158 -9.11 -0.40 -2.23
C LEU A 158 -9.74 -0.84 -0.89
N ALA A 159 -10.94 -1.44 -0.94
CA ALA A 159 -11.62 -1.95 0.25
C ALA A 159 -10.81 -3.07 0.94
N GLN A 160 -10.13 -3.93 0.17
CA GLN A 160 -9.22 -4.95 0.70
C GLN A 160 -8.09 -4.35 1.53
N LEU A 161 -7.43 -3.31 1.00
CA LEU A 161 -6.31 -2.64 1.66
C LEU A 161 -6.79 -1.83 2.88
N ALA A 162 -7.93 -1.14 2.76
CA ALA A 162 -8.58 -0.46 3.87
C ALA A 162 -8.94 -1.44 5.00
N LEU A 163 -9.44 -2.63 4.66
CA LEU A 163 -9.77 -3.66 5.64
C LEU A 163 -8.53 -4.13 6.40
N VAL A 164 -7.43 -4.43 5.70
CA VAL A 164 -6.17 -4.84 6.35
C VAL A 164 -5.66 -3.72 7.27
N TRP A 165 -5.70 -2.47 6.83
CA TRP A 165 -5.33 -1.30 7.63
C TRP A 165 -6.18 -1.18 8.90
N VAL A 166 -7.52 -1.25 8.78
CA VAL A 166 -8.44 -1.17 9.93
C VAL A 166 -8.22 -2.33 10.90
N LEU A 167 -8.00 -3.56 10.41
CA LEU A 167 -7.77 -4.72 11.27
C LEU A 167 -6.47 -4.60 12.07
N TRP A 168 -5.38 -4.16 11.42
CA TRP A 168 -4.12 -3.87 12.12
C TRP A 168 -4.25 -2.71 13.10
N LEU A 169 -5.00 -1.67 12.76
CA LEU A 169 -5.27 -0.54 13.65
C LEU A 169 -6.02 -1.00 14.90
N ASN A 170 -7.00 -1.87 14.75
CA ASN A 170 -7.73 -2.47 15.89
C ASN A 170 -6.80 -3.28 16.79
N ILE A 171 -5.93 -4.13 16.23
CA ILE A 171 -4.93 -4.86 17.01
C ILE A 171 -3.99 -3.89 17.73
N PHE A 172 -3.52 -2.85 17.04
CA PHE A 172 -2.62 -1.84 17.62
C PHE A 172 -3.25 -1.10 18.79
N VAL A 173 -4.46 -0.56 18.62
CA VAL A 173 -5.22 0.10 19.70
C VAL A 173 -5.43 -0.86 20.86
N THR A 174 -5.77 -2.11 20.58
CA THR A 174 -5.98 -3.13 21.61
C THR A 174 -4.69 -3.42 22.40
N CYS A 175 -3.54 -3.50 21.73
CA CYS A 175 -2.24 -3.68 22.39
C CYS A 175 -1.84 -2.45 23.23
N LEU A 176 -2.20 -1.23 22.81
CA LEU A 176 -1.94 -0.03 23.59
C LEU A 176 -2.81 0.07 24.85
N VAL A 177 -4.03 -0.47 24.81
CA VAL A 177 -4.99 -0.41 25.92
C VAL A 177 -4.74 -1.51 26.94
N TYR A 178 -4.37 -2.72 26.50
CA TYR A 178 -4.17 -3.85 27.40
C TYR A 178 -2.76 -3.89 27.97
N PRO A 179 -2.60 -4.39 29.21
CA PRO A 179 -1.29 -4.56 29.80
C PRO A 179 -0.45 -5.52 28.98
N SER A 180 0.83 -5.19 28.85
CA SER A 180 1.85 -6.05 28.26
C SER A 180 2.85 -6.39 29.36
N GLY A 181 2.93 -7.68 29.73
CA GLY A 181 3.93 -8.16 30.71
C GLY A 181 5.37 -8.17 30.20
N SER A 182 5.62 -7.70 28.98
CA SER A 182 6.97 -7.67 28.38
C SER A 182 7.84 -6.57 28.98
N HIS A 183 9.00 -6.95 29.52
CA HIS A 183 10.05 -6.04 29.95
C HIS A 183 10.81 -5.39 28.78
N ILE A 184 10.70 -5.93 27.56
CA ILE A 184 11.48 -5.52 26.39
C ILE A 184 10.67 -4.59 25.48
N SER A 185 9.35 -4.62 25.59
CA SER A 185 8.48 -3.78 24.79
C SER A 185 8.72 -2.28 25.08
N PRO A 186 8.82 -1.44 24.04
CA PRO A 186 8.86 0.01 24.21
C PRO A 186 7.63 0.51 24.98
N ARG A 187 7.75 1.71 25.56
CA ARG A 187 6.60 2.38 26.17
C ARG A 187 5.54 2.62 25.09
N PRO A 188 4.25 2.35 25.35
CA PRO A 188 3.16 2.51 24.38
C PRO A 188 3.08 3.93 23.80
N ARG A 189 3.56 4.93 24.54
CA ARG A 189 3.66 6.33 24.08
C ARG A 189 4.59 6.50 22.87
N THR A 190 5.70 5.77 22.81
CA THR A 190 6.68 5.89 21.72
C THR A 190 6.10 5.34 20.42
N THR A 191 5.52 4.14 20.45
CA THR A 191 4.91 3.54 19.27
C THR A 191 3.70 4.32 18.77
N LEU A 192 2.88 4.85 19.70
CA LEU A 192 1.78 5.77 19.36
C LEU A 192 2.28 7.04 18.67
N SER A 193 3.33 7.68 19.20
CA SER A 193 3.89 8.89 18.61
C SER A 193 4.44 8.64 17.20
N ILE A 194 5.16 7.54 16.99
CA ILE A 194 5.67 7.16 15.66
C ILE A 194 4.51 6.99 14.69
N TYR A 195 3.44 6.31 15.11
CA TYR A 195 2.29 6.08 14.24
C TYR A 195 1.54 7.37 13.89
N ILE A 196 1.32 8.24 14.89
CA ILE A 196 0.69 9.55 14.65
C ILE A 196 1.53 10.36 13.65
N SER A 197 2.85 10.41 13.81
CA SER A 197 3.73 11.08 12.85
C SER A 197 3.60 10.49 11.44
N PHE A 198 3.53 9.16 11.32
CA PHE A 198 3.35 8.51 10.02
C PHE A 198 1.98 8.82 9.39
N LEU A 199 0.91 8.85 10.18
CA LEU A 199 -0.44 9.24 9.71
C LEU A 199 -0.48 10.68 9.19
N LEU A 200 0.19 11.61 9.88
CA LEU A 200 0.26 13.01 9.48
C LEU A 200 0.95 13.21 8.13
N ILE A 201 1.88 12.32 7.76
CA ILE A 201 2.62 12.39 6.50
C ILE A 201 1.88 11.64 5.38
N SER A 202 1.20 10.53 5.71
CA SER A 202 0.58 9.63 4.72
C SER A 202 -0.89 9.95 4.43
N LEU A 203 -1.77 9.90 5.44
CA LEU A 203 -3.23 9.99 5.22
C LEU A 203 -3.79 11.40 5.33
N VAL A 204 -3.19 12.27 6.17
CA VAL A 204 -3.70 13.64 6.32
C VAL A 204 -3.63 14.45 5.02
N PRO A 205 -2.55 14.42 4.20
CA PRO A 205 -2.53 15.12 2.92
C PRO A 205 -3.66 14.68 1.99
N LEU A 206 -3.96 13.38 1.94
CA LEU A 206 -5.02 12.80 1.11
C LEU A 206 -6.41 13.21 1.58
N ALA A 207 -6.63 13.24 2.90
CA ALA A 207 -7.88 13.67 3.49
C ALA A 207 -8.14 15.17 3.29
N VAL A 208 -7.10 16.00 3.46
CA VAL A 208 -7.20 17.45 3.20
C VAL A 208 -7.51 17.70 1.73
N ASP A 209 -6.82 17.02 0.82
CA ASP A 209 -7.06 17.16 -0.62
C ASP A 209 -8.49 16.79 -1.01
N LEU A 210 -8.99 15.65 -0.51
CA LEU A 210 -10.36 15.20 -0.77
C LEU A 210 -11.43 16.17 -0.24
N LEU A 211 -11.17 16.83 0.90
CA LEU A 211 -12.15 17.68 1.59
C LEU A 211 -12.11 19.14 1.15
N ALA A 212 -10.93 19.64 0.76
CA ALA A 212 -10.69 21.06 0.54
C ALA A 212 -10.65 21.46 -0.94
N ASN A 213 -10.33 20.55 -1.85
CA ASN A 213 -10.12 20.88 -3.26
C ASN A 213 -11.23 20.31 -4.15
N ASP A 214 -11.69 21.10 -5.12
CA ASP A 214 -12.50 20.56 -6.21
C ASP A 214 -11.57 19.74 -7.13
N PRO A 215 -11.89 18.48 -7.43
CA PRO A 215 -11.08 17.66 -8.31
C PRO A 215 -10.90 18.19 -9.75
N LEU A 216 -11.65 19.22 -10.14
CA LEU A 216 -11.51 19.92 -11.42
C LEU A 216 -10.53 21.11 -11.37
N GLU A 217 -10.11 21.53 -10.18
CA GLU A 217 -9.17 22.64 -10.01
C GLU A 217 -7.72 22.21 -10.25
N LYS A 218 -6.97 23.04 -10.98
CA LYS A 218 -5.58 22.72 -11.38
C LYS A 218 -4.56 22.90 -10.25
N ASP A 219 -4.89 23.65 -9.20
CA ASP A 219 -3.93 24.06 -8.17
C ASP A 219 -3.57 22.92 -7.19
N HIS A 220 -4.43 21.91 -7.04
CA HIS A 220 -4.15 20.73 -6.19
C HIS A 220 -3.15 19.74 -6.82
N ARG A 221 -2.82 19.91 -8.10
CA ARG A 221 -2.08 18.89 -8.89
C ARG A 221 -0.62 18.78 -8.45
N TRP A 222 0.02 19.92 -8.17
CA TRP A 222 1.42 19.93 -7.74
C TRP A 222 1.62 19.24 -6.38
N PRO A 223 0.86 19.56 -5.30
CA PRO A 223 1.00 18.86 -4.03
C PRO A 223 0.77 17.34 -4.15
N MET A 224 -0.23 16.94 -4.94
CA MET A 224 -0.55 15.54 -5.16
C MET A 224 0.50 14.80 -6.00
N ALA A 225 1.12 15.46 -6.98
CA ALA A 225 2.26 14.91 -7.70
C ALA A 225 3.48 14.69 -6.80
N VAL A 226 3.77 15.66 -5.91
CA VAL A 226 4.84 15.52 -4.91
C VAL A 226 4.54 14.37 -3.95
N PHE A 227 3.31 14.29 -3.45
CA PHE A 227 2.85 13.17 -2.61
C PHE A 227 3.07 11.83 -3.31
N GLY A 228 2.54 11.69 -4.54
CA GLY A 228 2.66 10.46 -5.33
C GLY A 228 4.12 10.07 -5.54
N TYR A 229 4.99 11.02 -5.89
CA TYR A 229 6.42 10.76 -6.07
C TYR A 229 7.10 10.31 -4.77
N VAL A 230 6.90 11.03 -3.66
CA VAL A 230 7.52 10.70 -2.36
C VAL A 230 7.09 9.31 -1.89
N HIS A 231 5.79 9.02 -1.94
CA HIS A 231 5.26 7.74 -1.46
C HIS A 231 5.69 6.58 -2.36
N THR A 232 5.51 6.68 -3.69
CA THR A 232 5.85 5.57 -4.60
C THR A 232 7.35 5.36 -4.80
N SER A 233 8.15 6.43 -4.78
CA SER A 233 9.57 6.36 -5.17
C SER A 233 10.54 6.38 -3.99
N LEU A 234 10.14 6.92 -2.83
CA LEU A 234 11.01 7.00 -1.64
C LEU A 234 10.53 6.11 -0.49
N ILE A 235 9.24 6.20 -0.12
CA ILE A 235 8.71 5.49 1.05
C ILE A 235 8.43 4.03 0.72
N ASN A 236 7.69 3.75 -0.35
CA ASN A 236 7.27 2.41 -0.75
C ASN A 236 8.42 1.40 -0.90
N PRO A 237 9.60 1.75 -1.47
CA PRO A 237 10.75 0.84 -1.50
C PRO A 237 11.30 0.45 -0.11
N LEU A 238 11.03 1.24 0.93
CA LEU A 238 11.44 0.96 2.31
C LEU A 238 10.42 0.09 3.07
N ILE A 239 9.16 0.03 2.61
CA ILE A 239 8.08 -0.71 3.28
C ILE A 239 8.37 -2.21 3.41
N PRO A 240 8.92 -2.91 2.39
CA PRO A 240 9.37 -4.29 2.55
C PRO A 240 10.33 -4.48 3.73
N LEU A 241 11.26 -3.54 3.94
CA LEU A 241 12.23 -3.60 5.03
C LEU A 241 11.54 -3.42 6.38
N VAL A 242 10.51 -2.58 6.45
CA VAL A 242 9.65 -2.43 7.65
C VAL A 242 8.89 -3.74 7.91
N GLY A 243 8.38 -4.41 6.87
CA GLY A 243 7.74 -5.72 6.98
C GLY A 243 8.67 -6.81 7.53
N VAL A 244 9.94 -6.83 7.08
CA VAL A 244 10.97 -7.74 7.61
C VAL A 244 11.38 -7.36 9.04
N ALA A 245 11.46 -6.06 9.36
CA ALA A 245 11.73 -5.61 10.73
C ALA A 245 10.62 -6.06 11.70
N ALA A 246 9.37 -6.11 11.23
CA ALA A 246 8.25 -6.64 12.02
C ALA A 246 8.53 -8.07 12.50
N LEU A 247 9.04 -8.95 11.61
CA LEU A 247 9.45 -10.30 11.97
C LEU A 247 10.53 -10.29 13.05
N TYR A 248 11.58 -9.48 12.88
CA TYR A 248 12.66 -9.37 13.87
C TYR A 248 12.12 -9.00 15.26
N PHE A 249 11.24 -8.00 15.33
CA PHE A 249 10.68 -7.55 16.61
C PHE A 249 9.80 -8.59 17.28
N GLN A 250 8.98 -9.33 16.52
CA GLN A 250 8.14 -10.38 17.09
C GLN A 250 8.95 -11.63 17.47
N ALA A 251 9.93 -12.01 16.64
CA ALA A 251 10.81 -13.13 16.93
C ALA A 251 11.60 -12.89 18.23
N ARG A 252 12.16 -11.69 18.39
CA ARG A 252 12.86 -11.31 19.62
C ARG A 252 11.96 -11.37 20.85
N GLU A 253 10.71 -10.94 20.72
CA GLU A 253 9.73 -11.02 21.82
C GLU A 253 9.45 -12.47 22.21
N ILE A 254 9.20 -13.36 21.24
CA ILE A 254 8.97 -14.80 21.50
C ILE A 254 10.19 -15.44 22.16
N LEU A 255 11.39 -15.18 21.64
CA LEU A 255 12.64 -15.77 22.14
C LEU A 255 13.04 -15.26 23.53
N ALA A 256 12.59 -14.08 23.92
CA ALA A 256 12.88 -13.53 25.24
C ALA A 256 11.94 -14.04 26.34
N GLN A 257 10.86 -14.74 25.99
CA GLN A 257 9.95 -15.31 26.98
C GLN A 257 10.58 -16.53 27.66
N PRO A 258 10.34 -16.72 28.98
CA PRO A 258 10.77 -17.94 29.65
C PRO A 258 10.18 -19.18 28.97
N PRO A 259 10.98 -20.25 28.77
CA PRO A 259 10.48 -21.53 28.26
C PRO A 259 9.28 -22.00 29.09
N GLY A 260 8.19 -22.40 28.43
CA GLY A 260 6.98 -22.89 29.12
C GLY A 260 5.89 -21.84 29.39
N SER A 261 6.15 -20.56 29.08
CA SER A 261 5.14 -19.49 29.19
C SER A 261 3.95 -19.65 28.22
N GLY A 262 4.03 -20.61 27.27
CA GLY A 262 3.04 -20.85 26.23
C GLY A 262 2.95 -19.70 25.21
N PRO A 263 2.06 -19.79 24.20
CA PRO A 263 1.95 -18.79 23.12
C PRO A 263 1.33 -17.44 23.56
N ALA A 264 1.30 -17.12 24.86
CA ALA A 264 0.82 -15.86 25.44
C ALA A 264 -0.49 -15.33 24.82
N ALA A 265 -0.55 -14.08 24.36
CA ALA A 265 -1.71 -13.50 23.67
C ALA A 265 -1.77 -13.80 22.16
N LEU A 266 -0.76 -14.47 21.60
CA LEU A 266 -0.63 -14.76 20.17
C LEU A 266 -1.51 -15.96 19.75
N SER A 267 -2.30 -15.81 18.70
CA SER A 267 -3.20 -16.84 18.18
C SER A 267 -2.56 -17.60 17.02
N LEU A 268 -2.10 -18.83 17.28
CA LEU A 268 -1.50 -19.71 16.27
C LEU A 268 -2.43 -19.93 15.06
N ILE A 269 -3.74 -20.04 15.31
CA ILE A 269 -4.76 -20.19 14.26
C ILE A 269 -4.79 -18.94 13.37
N SER A 270 -4.73 -17.75 13.97
CA SER A 270 -4.68 -16.48 13.23
C SER A 270 -3.42 -16.39 12.39
N LEU A 271 -2.25 -16.71 12.96
CA LEU A 271 -0.98 -16.67 12.22
C LEU A 271 -1.01 -17.61 11.01
N ALA A 272 -1.49 -18.84 11.19
CA ALA A 272 -1.63 -19.81 10.10
C ALA A 272 -2.59 -19.32 9.02
N ALA A 273 -3.76 -18.82 9.42
CA ALA A 273 -4.76 -18.29 8.50
C ALA A 273 -4.24 -17.06 7.74
N GLN A 274 -3.60 -16.11 8.43
CA GLN A 274 -3.02 -14.92 7.83
C GLN A 274 -1.88 -15.29 6.88
N ALA A 275 -0.99 -16.22 7.25
CA ALA A 275 0.07 -16.70 6.37
C ALA A 275 -0.49 -17.25 5.05
N ALA A 276 -1.50 -18.12 5.13
CA ALA A 276 -2.15 -18.69 3.95
C ALA A 276 -2.86 -17.63 3.11
N VAL A 277 -3.66 -16.76 3.73
CA VAL A 277 -4.41 -15.73 3.02
C VAL A 277 -3.50 -14.70 2.36
N PHE A 278 -2.45 -14.23 3.04
CA PHE A 278 -1.49 -13.30 2.45
C PHE A 278 -0.65 -13.94 1.34
N ALA A 279 -0.34 -15.23 1.41
CA ALA A 279 0.32 -15.95 0.32
C ALA A 279 -0.58 -16.00 -0.92
N LEU A 280 -1.86 -16.31 -0.74
CA LEU A 280 -2.84 -16.30 -1.85
C LEU A 280 -3.03 -14.88 -2.42
N LEU A 281 -3.08 -13.86 -1.56
CA LEU A 281 -3.14 -12.47 -1.99
C LEU A 281 -1.91 -12.07 -2.80
N ALA A 282 -0.71 -12.46 -2.37
CA ALA A 282 0.53 -12.15 -3.10
C ALA A 282 0.47 -12.62 -4.56
N VAL A 283 0.01 -13.86 -4.78
CA VAL A 283 -0.19 -14.41 -6.13
C VAL A 283 -1.33 -13.68 -6.86
N ALA A 284 -2.47 -13.48 -6.18
CA ALA A 284 -3.63 -12.86 -6.79
C ALA A 284 -3.39 -11.40 -7.20
N TRP A 285 -2.56 -10.65 -6.47
CA TRP A 285 -2.26 -9.25 -6.76
C TRP A 285 -1.57 -9.06 -8.11
N VAL A 286 -0.75 -10.03 -8.55
CA VAL A 286 -0.11 -10.00 -9.87
C VAL A 286 -1.15 -9.89 -11.00
N GLY A 287 -2.30 -10.57 -10.87
CA GLY A 287 -3.40 -10.54 -11.85
C GLY A 287 -4.50 -9.50 -11.58
N ARG A 288 -4.39 -8.73 -10.49
CA ARG A 288 -5.38 -7.71 -10.11
C ARG A 288 -5.01 -6.30 -10.54
N VAL A 289 -3.71 -6.05 -10.70
CA VAL A 289 -3.17 -4.72 -11.02
C VAL A 289 -3.06 -4.53 -12.52
N VAL A 290 -3.34 -3.32 -12.98
CA VAL A 290 -3.14 -2.94 -14.38
C VAL A 290 -1.66 -2.63 -14.57
N PHE A 291 -1.04 -3.26 -15.58
CA PHE A 291 0.31 -2.93 -16.00
C PHE A 291 0.42 -3.15 -17.52
N PRO A 292 0.95 -2.17 -18.29
CA PRO A 292 0.99 -2.22 -19.74
C PRO A 292 2.15 -3.10 -20.25
N TRP A 293 2.07 -4.41 -19.98
CA TRP A 293 3.07 -5.39 -20.40
C TRP A 293 3.33 -5.34 -21.91
N ASP A 294 2.29 -5.16 -22.70
CA ASP A 294 2.36 -5.15 -24.17
C ASP A 294 3.06 -3.89 -24.71
N THR A 295 2.87 -2.74 -24.05
CA THR A 295 3.47 -1.47 -24.47
C THR A 295 4.96 -1.41 -24.13
N ILE A 296 5.37 -2.10 -23.06
CA ILE A 296 6.77 -2.16 -22.63
C ILE A 296 7.61 -3.09 -23.53
N GLY A 297 6.95 -3.96 -24.31
CA GLY A 297 7.48 -4.58 -25.54
C GLY A 297 8.95 -4.98 -25.49
N GLY A 298 9.28 -6.06 -24.78
CA GLY A 298 10.65 -6.54 -24.66
C GLY A 298 10.79 -7.72 -23.70
N PRO A 299 11.99 -8.32 -23.60
CA PRO A 299 12.27 -9.33 -22.59
C PRO A 299 12.08 -8.76 -21.19
N VAL A 300 11.56 -9.57 -20.25
CA VAL A 300 11.41 -9.19 -18.84
C VAL A 300 12.81 -9.09 -18.22
N ASP A 301 13.37 -7.88 -18.25
CA ASP A 301 14.63 -7.55 -17.59
C ASP A 301 14.40 -6.95 -16.20
N TRP A 302 15.50 -6.71 -15.47
CA TRP A 302 15.46 -6.13 -14.13
C TRP A 302 14.86 -4.71 -14.10
N GLY A 303 15.03 -3.94 -15.17
CA GLY A 303 14.44 -2.61 -15.29
C GLY A 303 12.91 -2.68 -15.33
N VAL A 304 12.36 -3.57 -16.15
CA VAL A 304 10.91 -3.82 -16.23
C VAL A 304 10.35 -4.30 -14.90
N VAL A 305 11.02 -5.26 -14.24
CA VAL A 305 10.60 -5.76 -12.91
C VAL A 305 10.60 -4.63 -11.87
N LYS A 306 11.62 -3.77 -11.89
CA LYS A 306 11.70 -2.61 -10.99
C LYS A 306 10.56 -1.62 -11.21
N VAL A 307 10.26 -1.29 -12.47
CA VAL A 307 9.13 -0.41 -12.83
C VAL A 307 7.80 -1.06 -12.43
N TRP A 308 7.62 -2.35 -12.73
CA TRP A 308 6.43 -3.08 -12.29
C TRP A 308 6.26 -3.03 -10.78
N TYR A 309 7.31 -3.35 -10.01
CA TYR A 309 7.28 -3.28 -8.56
C TYR A 309 6.89 -1.88 -8.06
N GLN A 310 7.55 -0.84 -8.57
CA GLN A 310 7.38 0.53 -8.11
C GLN A 310 5.95 1.06 -8.34
N TYR A 311 5.33 0.71 -9.47
CA TYR A 311 4.03 1.27 -9.85
C TYR A 311 2.85 0.34 -9.63
N ALA A 312 3.05 -0.98 -9.53
CA ALA A 312 1.95 -1.94 -9.47
C ALA A 312 2.18 -3.11 -8.50
N GLY A 313 3.37 -3.70 -8.52
CA GLY A 313 3.70 -4.97 -7.86
C GLY A 313 3.95 -4.88 -6.37
N PHE A 314 4.12 -3.69 -5.80
CA PHE A 314 4.46 -3.51 -4.38
C PHE A 314 3.49 -4.22 -3.43
N VAL A 315 2.17 -4.16 -3.69
CA VAL A 315 1.16 -4.84 -2.86
C VAL A 315 1.34 -6.37 -2.86
N ALA A 316 1.74 -6.94 -4.01
CA ALA A 316 2.01 -8.38 -4.11
C ALA A 316 3.22 -8.78 -3.25
N VAL A 317 4.29 -7.99 -3.34
CA VAL A 317 5.53 -8.21 -2.57
C VAL A 317 5.28 -8.06 -1.07
N ASP A 318 4.58 -7.02 -0.63
CA ASP A 318 4.29 -6.83 0.80
C ASP A 318 3.32 -7.87 1.35
N SER A 319 2.39 -8.37 0.53
CA SER A 319 1.56 -9.53 0.88
C SER A 319 2.42 -10.78 1.05
N PHE A 320 3.40 -11.02 0.17
CA PHE A 320 4.32 -12.14 0.29
C PHE A 320 5.18 -12.05 1.55
N ILE A 321 5.76 -10.88 1.82
CA ILE A 321 6.54 -10.64 3.04
C ILE A 321 5.68 -10.85 4.28
N SER A 322 4.45 -10.34 4.29
CA SER A 322 3.50 -10.57 5.38
C SER A 322 3.25 -12.06 5.58
N ALA A 323 3.04 -12.82 4.51
CA ALA A 323 2.82 -14.26 4.58
C ALA A 323 4.01 -15.00 5.21
N VAL A 324 5.22 -14.71 4.75
CA VAL A 324 6.47 -15.28 5.27
C VAL A 324 6.66 -14.91 6.75
N THR A 325 6.44 -13.65 7.10
CA THR A 325 6.52 -13.16 8.49
C THR A 325 5.56 -13.94 9.39
N GLN A 326 4.28 -14.08 9.01
CA GLN A 326 3.31 -14.84 9.80
C GLN A 326 3.70 -16.33 9.91
N ALA A 327 4.19 -16.94 8.83
CA ALA A 327 4.61 -18.34 8.82
C ALA A 327 5.81 -18.59 9.75
N ILE A 328 6.82 -17.71 9.73
CA ILE A 328 7.99 -17.84 10.61
C ILE A 328 7.61 -17.58 12.07
N ILE A 329 6.77 -16.57 12.35
CA ILE A 329 6.27 -16.33 13.71
C ILE A 329 5.49 -17.53 14.23
N LEU A 330 4.64 -18.16 13.39
CA LEU A 330 3.93 -19.37 13.73
C LEU A 330 4.89 -20.51 14.07
N TRP A 331 5.89 -20.73 13.22
CA TRP A 331 6.91 -21.75 13.44
C TRP A 331 7.64 -21.53 14.76
N LEU A 332 8.11 -20.31 15.03
CA LEU A 332 8.75 -19.95 16.31
C LEU A 332 7.82 -20.20 17.50
N ALA A 333 6.58 -19.74 17.44
CA ALA A 333 5.62 -19.87 18.53
C ALA A 333 5.25 -21.33 18.83
N VAL A 334 5.24 -22.19 17.82
CA VAL A 334 5.02 -23.64 17.99
C VAL A 334 6.25 -24.30 18.62
N HIS A 335 7.46 -24.07 18.08
CA HIS A 335 8.66 -24.73 18.57
C HIS A 335 9.03 -24.31 19.99
N TYR A 336 9.13 -23.01 20.25
CA TYR A 336 9.49 -22.51 21.59
C TYR A 336 8.35 -22.63 22.61
N GLY A 337 7.10 -22.78 22.16
CA GLY A 337 5.95 -23.05 23.02
C GLY A 337 5.83 -24.52 23.45
N LEU A 338 6.32 -25.47 22.64
CA LEU A 338 6.28 -26.90 22.94
C LEU A 338 7.45 -27.36 23.82
N ASP A 339 8.65 -26.80 23.64
CA ASP A 339 9.84 -27.18 24.42
C ASP A 339 9.66 -26.97 25.93
N GLY A 340 8.84 -25.99 26.31
CA GLY A 340 8.49 -25.74 27.70
C GLY A 340 7.57 -26.78 28.35
N LYS A 341 6.83 -27.58 27.57
CA LYS A 341 6.02 -28.67 28.11
C LYS A 341 6.87 -29.90 28.47
N SER A 342 7.93 -30.18 27.71
CA SER A 342 8.84 -31.29 28.03
C SER A 342 9.74 -31.01 29.23
N ALA A 343 10.07 -29.74 29.51
CA ALA A 343 10.88 -29.40 30.68
C ALA A 343 10.11 -29.53 32.02
N GLY A 344 8.79 -29.36 32.02
CA GLY A 344 7.96 -29.47 33.22
C GLY A 344 7.67 -30.89 33.70
N GLU A 345 7.90 -31.92 32.88
CA GLU A 345 7.75 -33.33 33.28
C GLU A 345 9.03 -33.93 33.88
N ALA A 346 10.13 -33.17 33.92
CA ALA A 346 11.44 -33.61 34.40
C ALA A 346 11.82 -33.06 35.79
N GLU A 347 10.91 -32.36 36.49
CA GLU A 347 11.13 -32.05 37.90
C GLU A 347 10.74 -33.27 38.75
N PRO A 348 11.71 -33.97 39.38
CA PRO A 348 11.37 -35.02 40.33
C PRO A 348 10.67 -34.37 41.52
N LEU A 349 9.47 -34.87 41.82
CA LEU A 349 8.80 -34.69 43.12
C LEU A 349 9.68 -35.29 44.23
N LEU A 350 10.74 -34.60 44.62
CA LEU A 350 11.43 -34.83 45.88
C LEU A 350 10.69 -33.98 46.92
N ALA A 351 9.69 -34.54 47.60
CA ALA A 351 9.79 -35.48 48.73
C ALA A 351 9.99 -34.71 50.04
N ASN A 352 9.03 -34.94 50.94
CA ASN A 352 8.92 -34.46 52.32
C ASN A 352 10.22 -34.51 53.13
#